data_AF-A0A7Z9TGD9-F1
#
_entry.id   AF-A0A7Z9TGD9-F1
#
_cell.length_a   1.000
_cell.length_b   1.000
_cell.length_c   1.000
_cell.angle_alpha   90.00
_cell.angle_beta   90.00
_cell.angle_gamma   90.00
#
_symmetry.space_group_name_H-M   'P 1'
#
loop_
_entity.id
_entity.type
_entity.pdbx_description
1 polymer ?
#
loop_
_entity_poly.entity_id
_entity_poly.type
_entity_poly.pdbx_seq_one_letter_code
_entity_poly.pdbx_strand_id
1 'polypeptide(L)'
;MYLTKPTRFFLLFVFSVNLVGQTLEKKKPKTFLFGLIKFDTSSPYEEGYWVDRWFRAREFSTPVTFMPIEIRYGGGFNGKFSGSVANPSMDDMDNWIWYDEDVEPFDQGVENIWGTALDIDLGMINIPHFVMKTSWMNVLTGLNYRSSSILIPKEIPSDWSVGTQLDGETRKFSPSVTEYLITNNLQWQPFNWWYMNFRYGYGWASSIFYMDPNTEQISSTPNGTGTSMASALGMRFIIDPGKANRFSIGVDLRHSYTKINNISDPDDVTPINRFDLANYGIYFTLSAFYGGKNTVGDVAKKTYFRKDYISARKKFIEFLTQYPSHANRYRAEMYVKECDRKIPYQIMDEGLFFDDQGETERALRKYLTAKSKVVTNDTLIIDALDFRIDEIARKWMDQAEMILGEKQYVEAYQMVKKVAQFSDIGTMELKRFQSYVVLGEGKKLQSILIIGKAMDRYAEALEMNEALEFEVKALQYQAGIQLANLADKADEFEEIQLAIQSLERAREFAAGIGNRNEQLLKDLKAKLSRLDEHKARIGINSRMEDGRDIQALARSPRLEIGMTVPQIQELLGEPHEKVLRENGIDSSEQLWIYYIKDGTLQLSFQDYLLFKIEEI
;
A
#
# COMPACT_ATOMS: atom_id res chain seq x y z
N MET A 1 -11.79 46.78 22.10
CA MET A 1 -13.20 46.87 21.67
C MET A 1 -13.81 45.49 21.81
N TYR A 2 -14.80 45.36 22.68
CA TYR A 2 -15.33 44.12 23.23
C TYR A 2 -15.94 43.19 22.16
N LEU A 3 -15.51 41.93 22.13
CA LEU A 3 -16.16 40.84 21.41
C LEU A 3 -17.14 40.12 22.34
N THR A 4 -18.43 40.24 22.06
CA THR A 4 -19.51 39.48 22.70
C THR A 4 -19.76 38.17 21.95
N LYS A 5 -19.92 37.09 22.73
CA LYS A 5 -20.18 35.70 22.31
C LYS A 5 -21.59 35.54 21.72
N PRO A 6 -21.82 34.66 20.73
CA PRO A 6 -23.13 34.08 20.50
C PRO A 6 -23.28 32.76 21.28
N THR A 7 -24.32 32.74 22.09
CA THR A 7 -24.80 31.65 22.95
C THR A 7 -25.28 30.48 22.10
N ARG A 8 -24.67 29.29 22.24
CA ARG A 8 -25.22 28.02 21.73
C ARG A 8 -26.18 27.46 22.78
N PHE A 9 -27.47 27.63 22.56
CA PHE A 9 -28.49 26.75 23.14
C PHE A 9 -28.55 25.49 22.25
N PHE A 10 -28.04 24.37 22.75
CA PHE A 10 -28.31 23.05 22.17
C PHE A 10 -28.73 22.11 23.31
N LEU A 11 -30.02 21.82 23.30
CA LEU A 11 -30.74 20.70 23.90
C LEU A 11 -29.94 19.77 24.83
N LEU A 12 -30.22 19.95 26.13
CA LEU A 12 -30.03 18.98 27.19
C LEU A 12 -30.78 17.68 26.86
N PHE A 13 -30.05 16.68 26.36
CA PHE A 13 -30.39 15.27 26.57
C PHE A 13 -29.32 14.71 27.51
N VAL A 14 -29.79 14.21 28.65
CA VAL A 14 -29.05 13.79 29.86
C VAL A 14 -27.64 13.22 29.59
N PHE A 15 -26.62 14.05 29.79
CA PHE A 15 -25.22 13.64 30.01
C PHE A 15 -24.67 14.46 31.18
N SER A 16 -24.97 14.03 32.41
CA SER A 16 -24.29 14.54 33.60
C SER A 16 -22.86 13.96 33.66
N VAL A 17 -21.92 14.66 33.02
CA VAL A 17 -20.48 14.37 33.11
C VAL A 17 -19.93 15.06 34.35
N ASN A 18 -19.67 14.30 35.42
CA ASN A 18 -18.83 14.75 36.51
C ASN A 18 -17.38 14.89 36.00
N LEU A 19 -16.88 16.13 36.00
CA LEU A 19 -15.49 16.50 35.80
C LEU A 19 -14.74 16.32 37.12
N VAL A 20 -13.85 15.33 37.20
CA VAL A 20 -12.81 15.26 38.24
C VAL A 20 -11.50 14.78 37.63
N GLY A 21 -10.46 15.60 37.81
CA GLY A 21 -9.11 15.22 38.25
C GLY A 21 -8.23 14.35 37.34
N GLN A 22 -7.06 14.90 36.98
CA GLN A 22 -5.94 14.19 36.39
C GLN A 22 -5.37 13.11 37.32
N THR A 23 -5.10 11.92 36.78
CA THR A 23 -3.93 11.07 37.13
C THR A 23 -3.59 10.15 35.94
N LEU A 24 -2.28 9.98 35.73
CA LEU A 24 -1.63 9.11 34.75
C LEU A 24 -1.61 7.67 35.27
N GLU A 25 -2.66 6.91 35.02
CA GLU A 25 -2.62 5.44 35.06
C GLU A 25 -3.35 4.89 33.83
N LYS A 26 -2.87 3.77 33.28
CA LYS A 26 -3.50 3.06 32.15
C LYS A 26 -4.98 2.80 32.48
N LYS A 27 -5.87 3.65 31.95
CA LYS A 27 -7.30 3.61 32.23
C LYS A 27 -7.88 2.32 31.69
N LYS A 28 -8.48 1.50 32.57
CA LYS A 28 -9.38 0.42 32.15
C LYS A 28 -10.49 1.00 31.24
N PRO A 29 -10.92 0.27 30.19
CA PRO A 29 -11.92 0.76 29.24
C PRO A 29 -13.21 1.13 29.97
N LYS A 30 -13.70 2.35 29.76
CA LYS A 30 -14.98 2.79 30.33
C LYS A 30 -16.13 2.21 29.52
N THR A 31 -16.99 1.44 30.17
CA THR A 31 -18.21 0.88 29.61
C THR A 31 -19.40 1.83 29.83
N PHE A 32 -20.15 2.09 28.77
CA PHE A 32 -21.40 2.87 28.78
C PHE A 32 -22.55 2.04 28.20
N LEU A 33 -23.81 2.44 28.46
CA LEU A 33 -25.02 1.75 28.00
C LEU A 33 -25.00 0.25 28.35
N PHE A 34 -24.94 -0.06 29.65
CA PHE A 34 -24.98 -1.46 30.15
C PHE A 34 -23.91 -2.38 29.51
N GLY A 35 -22.75 -1.84 29.13
CA GLY A 35 -21.64 -2.63 28.56
C GLY A 35 -21.65 -2.76 27.03
N LEU A 36 -22.59 -2.14 26.32
CA LEU A 36 -22.69 -2.16 24.86
C LEU A 36 -21.66 -1.26 24.16
N ILE A 37 -21.16 -0.22 24.84
CA ILE A 37 -20.17 0.71 24.28
C ILE A 37 -18.94 0.71 25.17
N LYS A 38 -17.80 0.33 24.58
CA LYS A 38 -16.47 0.38 25.21
C LYS A 38 -15.66 1.47 24.51
N PHE A 39 -15.30 2.53 25.25
CA PHE A 39 -14.30 3.48 24.80
C PHE A 39 -12.94 3.04 25.34
N ASP A 40 -12.11 2.50 24.46
CA ASP A 40 -10.73 2.11 24.75
C ASP A 40 -9.79 3.28 24.43
N THR A 41 -8.81 3.53 25.30
CA THR A 41 -7.75 4.54 25.08
C THR A 41 -6.72 4.07 24.06
N SER A 42 -6.69 2.78 23.71
CA SER A 42 -5.97 2.22 22.56
C SER A 42 -6.95 1.62 21.56
N SER A 43 -7.86 2.44 21.04
CA SER A 43 -8.84 2.01 20.04
C SER A 43 -8.12 1.41 18.81
N PRO A 44 -8.51 0.21 18.34
CA PRO A 44 -8.00 -0.34 17.07
C PRO A 44 -8.46 0.48 15.86
N TYR A 45 -9.34 1.46 16.08
CA TYR A 45 -9.89 2.33 15.06
C TYR A 45 -9.19 3.67 15.00
N GLU A 46 -9.17 4.24 13.79
CA GLU A 46 -8.73 5.61 13.51
C GLU A 46 -9.53 6.64 14.33
N GLU A 47 -8.89 7.76 14.65
CA GLU A 47 -9.51 8.83 15.43
C GLU A 47 -10.82 9.32 14.78
N GLY A 48 -11.82 9.63 15.62
CA GLY A 48 -13.13 10.05 15.16
C GLY A 48 -14.08 8.92 14.74
N TYR A 49 -13.65 7.64 14.82
CA TYR A 49 -14.50 6.49 14.47
C TYR A 49 -15.87 6.52 15.15
N TRP A 50 -15.94 6.74 16.45
CA TRP A 50 -17.22 6.71 17.18
C TRP A 50 -18.12 7.90 16.82
N VAL A 51 -17.55 9.07 16.61
CA VAL A 51 -18.31 10.24 16.15
C VAL A 51 -18.87 9.96 14.75
N ASP A 52 -18.05 9.44 13.84
CA ASP A 52 -18.51 9.02 12.51
C ASP A 52 -19.58 7.94 12.59
N ARG A 53 -19.41 6.95 13.47
CA ARG A 53 -20.35 5.84 13.63
C ARG A 53 -21.74 6.29 14.05
N TRP A 54 -21.83 7.29 14.93
CA TRP A 54 -23.13 7.78 15.40
C TRP A 54 -23.77 8.79 14.44
N PHE A 55 -22.98 9.63 13.77
CA PHE A 55 -23.52 10.76 13.02
C PHE A 55 -23.40 10.64 11.50
N ARG A 56 -22.52 9.77 11.00
CA ARG A 56 -22.19 9.65 9.58
C ARG A 56 -22.15 8.21 9.07
N ALA A 57 -22.63 7.22 9.83
CA ALA A 57 -22.58 5.81 9.42
C ALA A 57 -23.27 5.50 8.09
N ARG A 58 -24.18 6.38 7.63
CA ARG A 58 -24.97 6.23 6.40
C ARG A 58 -24.49 7.12 5.25
N GLU A 59 -23.32 7.75 5.39
CA GLU A 59 -22.79 8.75 4.46
C GLU A 59 -22.68 8.26 3.01
N PHE A 60 -22.37 6.98 2.78
CA PHE A 60 -22.23 6.43 1.43
C PHE A 60 -23.33 5.43 1.08
N SER A 61 -24.30 5.25 1.97
CA SER A 61 -25.35 4.27 1.76
C SER A 61 -26.35 4.74 0.71
N THR A 62 -27.07 3.81 0.08
CA THR A 62 -28.20 4.22 -0.76
C THR A 62 -29.31 4.80 0.13
N PRO A 63 -30.01 5.86 -0.28
CA PRO A 63 -31.12 6.40 0.49
C PRO A 63 -32.25 5.39 0.64
N VAL A 64 -33.05 5.53 1.69
CA VAL A 64 -34.39 4.91 1.72
C VAL A 64 -35.27 5.75 0.82
N THR A 65 -35.76 5.19 -0.28
CA THR A 65 -36.48 5.96 -1.31
C THR A 65 -37.98 5.99 -1.05
N PHE A 66 -38.53 4.86 -0.61
CA PHE A 66 -39.96 4.66 -0.47
C PHE A 66 -40.26 3.66 0.63
N MET A 67 -41.29 3.94 1.43
CA MET A 67 -41.84 3.02 2.43
C MET A 67 -43.34 2.91 2.16
N PRO A 68 -43.81 1.83 1.49
CA PRO A 68 -45.22 1.68 1.11
C PRO A 68 -46.16 1.68 2.30
N ILE A 69 -45.75 1.04 3.40
CA ILE A 69 -46.60 0.86 4.56
C ILE A 69 -45.76 0.72 5.85
N GLU A 70 -46.23 1.36 6.91
CA GLU A 70 -45.83 1.10 8.29
C GLU A 70 -47.10 1.00 9.15
N ILE A 71 -47.30 -0.15 9.77
CA ILE A 71 -48.46 -0.46 10.62
C ILE A 71 -47.99 -0.44 12.06
N ARG A 72 -48.75 0.25 12.92
CA ARG A 72 -48.54 0.28 14.36
C ARG A 72 -49.84 -0.10 15.06
N TYR A 73 -49.74 -1.00 16.02
CA TYR A 73 -50.85 -1.38 16.87
C TYR A 73 -50.39 -1.38 18.32
N GLY A 74 -51.18 -0.80 19.20
CA GLY A 74 -50.75 -0.59 20.57
C GLY A 74 -51.85 -0.09 21.48
N GLY A 75 -51.48 -0.01 22.76
CA GLY A 75 -52.33 0.46 23.84
C GLY A 75 -51.72 1.68 24.54
N GLY A 76 -52.58 2.46 25.16
CA GLY A 76 -52.20 3.66 25.89
C GLY A 76 -53.33 4.18 26.74
N PHE A 77 -53.16 5.37 27.30
CA PHE A 77 -54.18 6.06 28.08
C PHE A 77 -54.38 7.49 27.58
N ASN A 78 -55.60 8.00 27.70
CA ASN A 78 -55.96 9.39 27.46
C ASN A 78 -55.93 10.15 28.79
N GLY A 79 -54.87 10.90 29.06
CA GLY A 79 -54.66 11.47 30.39
C GLY A 79 -53.42 12.35 30.45
N LYS A 80 -53.03 12.68 31.67
CA LYS A 80 -51.78 13.38 31.96
C LYS A 80 -50.84 12.52 32.78
N PHE A 81 -49.54 12.72 32.57
CA PHE A 81 -48.53 12.27 33.52
C PHE A 81 -48.39 13.29 34.65
N SER A 82 -48.38 12.81 35.88
CA SER A 82 -48.13 13.59 37.09
C SER A 82 -47.03 12.94 37.95
N GLY A 83 -46.63 13.59 39.04
CA GLY A 83 -45.59 13.08 39.93
C GLY A 83 -44.15 13.35 39.47
N SER A 84 -43.19 12.67 40.09
CA SER A 84 -41.76 12.84 39.80
C SER A 84 -41.23 11.70 38.93
N VAL A 85 -40.05 11.86 38.31
CA VAL A 85 -39.41 10.78 37.53
C VAL A 85 -39.18 9.50 38.36
N ALA A 86 -38.97 9.64 39.67
CA ALA A 86 -38.77 8.51 40.58
C ALA A 86 -40.09 7.84 41.03
N ASN A 87 -41.23 8.54 40.89
CA ASN A 87 -42.54 8.03 41.24
C ASN A 87 -43.59 8.64 40.30
N PRO A 88 -43.68 8.14 39.06
CA PRO A 88 -44.63 8.65 38.09
C PRO A 88 -46.05 8.21 38.44
N SER A 89 -47.01 9.11 38.28
CA SER A 89 -48.44 8.82 38.37
C SER A 89 -49.15 9.21 37.06
N MET A 90 -50.33 8.63 36.87
CA MET A 90 -51.22 8.92 35.74
C MET A 90 -52.55 9.36 36.32
N ASP A 91 -53.19 10.31 35.66
CA ASP A 91 -54.48 10.84 36.07
C ASP A 91 -55.29 11.24 34.84
N ASP A 92 -56.59 11.45 35.03
CA ASP A 92 -57.43 12.06 34.00
C ASP A 92 -56.91 13.46 33.64
N MET A 93 -57.25 13.94 32.46
CA MET A 93 -56.89 15.30 32.04
C MET A 93 -57.62 16.34 32.88
N ASP A 94 -57.03 17.52 33.06
CA ASP A 94 -57.72 18.65 33.67
C ASP A 94 -58.45 19.45 32.60
N ASN A 95 -59.71 19.83 32.84
CA ASN A 95 -60.46 20.78 31.99
C ASN A 95 -60.40 20.45 30.49
N TRP A 96 -60.59 19.18 30.15
CA TRP A 96 -60.44 18.66 28.80
C TRP A 96 -61.76 18.54 28.05
N ILE A 97 -62.89 18.72 28.73
CA ILE A 97 -64.22 18.84 28.14
C ILE A 97 -64.77 20.23 28.49
N TRP A 98 -65.41 20.85 27.52
CA TRP A 98 -66.12 22.12 27.66
C TRP A 98 -67.60 21.91 27.34
N TYR A 99 -68.45 22.63 28.06
CA TYR A 99 -69.90 22.48 28.05
C TYR A 99 -70.58 23.77 27.58
N ASP A 100 -71.74 23.65 26.95
CA ASP A 100 -72.63 24.77 26.60
C ASP A 100 -73.50 25.22 27.79
N GLU A 101 -73.72 24.32 28.75
CA GLU A 101 -74.57 24.52 29.93
C GLU A 101 -73.79 24.27 31.23
N ASP A 102 -74.32 24.75 32.36
CA ASP A 102 -73.74 24.54 33.69
C ASP A 102 -74.12 23.14 34.21
N VAL A 103 -73.34 22.14 33.82
CA VAL A 103 -73.52 20.71 34.14
C VAL A 103 -72.37 20.16 34.99
N GLU A 104 -72.59 19.01 35.63
CA GLU A 104 -71.55 18.29 36.36
C GLU A 104 -70.35 17.96 35.44
N PRO A 105 -69.13 18.40 35.77
CA PRO A 105 -67.95 18.06 34.98
C PRO A 105 -67.68 16.56 34.99
N PHE A 106 -67.43 15.98 33.83
CA PHE A 106 -67.05 14.58 33.71
C PHE A 106 -65.62 14.33 34.17
N ASP A 107 -65.49 13.53 35.22
CA ASP A 107 -64.25 12.88 35.65
C ASP A 107 -64.25 11.45 35.13
N GLN A 108 -63.30 11.09 34.28
CA GLN A 108 -63.22 9.76 33.68
C GLN A 108 -62.63 8.72 34.65
N GLY A 109 -61.71 9.10 35.54
CA GLY A 109 -60.96 8.17 36.39
C GLY A 109 -59.93 7.30 35.64
N VAL A 110 -58.85 6.94 36.34
CA VAL A 110 -57.67 6.25 35.77
C VAL A 110 -57.98 4.89 35.14
N GLU A 111 -59.01 4.20 35.62
CA GLU A 111 -59.40 2.89 35.09
C GLU A 111 -60.09 2.98 33.72
N ASN A 112 -60.70 4.13 33.40
CA ASN A 112 -61.52 4.30 32.20
C ASN A 112 -60.81 5.08 31.07
N ILE A 113 -59.57 5.51 31.28
CA ILE A 113 -58.80 6.26 30.27
C ILE A 113 -57.98 5.36 29.32
N TRP A 114 -57.94 4.06 29.57
CA TRP A 114 -57.15 3.11 28.77
C TRP A 114 -57.83 2.77 27.44
N GLY A 115 -57.03 2.74 26.37
CA GLY A 115 -57.50 2.53 25.01
C GLY A 115 -56.49 1.82 24.12
N THR A 116 -56.93 1.49 22.92
CA THR A 116 -56.07 0.93 21.86
C THR A 116 -56.15 1.79 20.61
N ALA A 117 -55.12 1.70 19.76
CA ALA A 117 -55.15 2.36 18.46
C ALA A 117 -54.45 1.53 17.38
N LEU A 118 -55.03 1.58 16.19
CA LEU A 118 -54.44 1.16 14.93
C LEU A 118 -53.97 2.40 14.17
N ASP A 119 -52.71 2.44 13.77
CA ASP A 119 -52.07 3.58 13.11
C ASP A 119 -51.32 3.05 11.87
N ILE A 120 -51.69 3.53 10.68
CA ILE A 120 -51.17 3.03 9.39
C ILE A 120 -50.65 4.23 8.60
N ASP A 121 -49.32 4.31 8.44
CA ASP A 121 -48.71 5.23 7.47
C ASP A 121 -48.63 4.54 6.10
N LEU A 122 -49.04 5.27 5.06
CA LEU A 122 -49.09 4.81 3.67
C LEU A 122 -48.25 5.72 2.76
N GLY A 123 -47.58 5.10 1.80
CA GLY A 123 -46.97 5.77 0.66
C GLY A 123 -45.92 6.82 1.06
N MET A 124 -45.06 6.52 2.04
CA MET A 124 -44.09 7.47 2.53
C MET A 124 -42.90 7.62 1.56
N ILE A 125 -42.59 8.86 1.19
CA ILE A 125 -41.60 9.22 0.18
C ILE A 125 -40.49 10.07 0.82
N ASN A 126 -39.22 9.81 0.48
CA ASN A 126 -38.09 10.57 1.00
C ASN A 126 -37.88 11.88 0.22
N ILE A 127 -38.64 12.92 0.59
CA ILE A 127 -38.63 14.21 -0.13
C ILE A 127 -37.22 14.82 -0.22
N PRO A 128 -36.41 14.89 0.87
CA PRO A 128 -35.06 15.44 0.76
C PRO A 128 -34.18 14.71 -0.25
N HIS A 129 -34.34 13.39 -0.38
CA HIS A 129 -33.64 12.65 -1.42
C HIS A 129 -34.06 13.08 -2.82
N PHE A 130 -35.36 13.27 -3.08
CA PHE A 130 -35.82 13.68 -4.40
C PHE A 130 -35.33 15.07 -4.79
N VAL A 131 -35.33 16.03 -3.86
CA VAL A 131 -34.96 17.44 -4.07
C VAL A 131 -33.45 17.65 -4.05
N MET A 132 -32.75 17.14 -3.02
CA MET A 132 -31.34 17.43 -2.77
C MET A 132 -30.40 16.25 -3.07
N LYS A 133 -30.93 15.12 -3.53
CA LYS A 133 -30.19 13.86 -3.76
C LYS A 133 -29.43 13.36 -2.53
N THR A 134 -29.80 13.80 -1.33
CA THR A 134 -29.17 13.37 -0.08
C THR A 134 -29.39 11.87 0.14
N SER A 135 -28.38 11.22 0.75
CA SER A 135 -28.43 9.78 1.07
C SER A 135 -28.09 9.46 2.52
N TRP A 136 -27.64 10.46 3.29
CA TRP A 136 -27.19 10.32 4.67
C TRP A 136 -28.30 10.62 5.70
N MET A 137 -29.39 11.26 5.27
CA MET A 137 -30.55 11.59 6.10
C MET A 137 -31.82 11.13 5.37
N ASN A 138 -32.62 10.30 6.04
CA ASN A 138 -33.90 9.84 5.50
C ASN A 138 -35.02 10.56 6.26
N VAL A 139 -35.72 11.46 5.57
CA VAL A 139 -36.96 12.09 6.08
C VAL A 139 -38.08 11.68 5.14
N LEU A 140 -38.96 10.83 5.64
CA LEU A 140 -40.03 10.18 4.89
C LEU A 140 -41.35 10.89 5.19
N THR A 141 -41.99 11.43 4.17
CA THR A 141 -43.29 12.11 4.29
C THR A 141 -44.38 11.25 3.68
N GLY A 142 -45.49 11.02 4.39
CA GLY A 142 -46.60 10.20 3.92
C GLY A 142 -47.96 10.62 4.46
N LEU A 143 -48.97 9.80 4.14
CA LEU A 143 -50.32 9.94 4.65
C LEU A 143 -50.59 8.89 5.72
N ASN A 144 -51.38 9.24 6.70
CA ASN A 144 -51.71 8.39 7.82
C ASN A 144 -53.20 8.24 7.99
N TYR A 145 -53.61 7.02 8.30
CA TYR A 145 -54.91 6.71 8.88
C TYR A 145 -54.70 6.21 10.30
N ARG A 146 -55.45 6.75 11.25
CA ARG A 146 -55.45 6.27 12.63
C ARG A 146 -56.88 6.12 13.14
N SER A 147 -57.11 5.03 13.86
CA SER A 147 -58.34 4.79 14.60
C SER A 147 -57.99 4.41 16.04
N SER A 148 -58.68 5.01 17.01
CA SER A 148 -58.47 4.74 18.42
C SER A 148 -59.77 4.76 19.21
N SER A 149 -59.86 3.89 20.21
CA SER A 149 -61.01 3.79 21.10
C SER A 149 -60.56 3.45 22.53
N ILE A 150 -61.44 3.75 23.49
CA ILE A 150 -61.29 3.40 24.90
C ILE A 150 -61.81 1.97 25.12
N LEU A 151 -61.14 1.21 26.01
CA LEU A 151 -61.49 -0.17 26.31
C LEU A 151 -62.61 -0.29 27.35
N ILE A 152 -62.59 0.56 28.37
CA ILE A 152 -63.53 0.52 29.50
C ILE A 152 -64.11 1.93 29.68
N PRO A 153 -65.12 2.33 28.91
CA PRO A 153 -65.69 3.67 29.02
C PRO A 153 -66.54 3.85 30.31
N LYS A 154 -66.57 5.07 30.85
CA LYS A 154 -67.34 5.43 32.06
C LYS A 154 -68.72 5.96 31.70
N GLU A 155 -69.70 5.74 32.56
CA GLU A 155 -71.06 6.28 32.41
C GLU A 155 -71.06 7.80 32.50
N ILE A 156 -71.86 8.45 31.65
CA ILE A 156 -72.00 9.91 31.68
C ILE A 156 -72.81 10.35 32.93
N PRO A 157 -72.59 11.58 33.43
CA PRO A 157 -73.39 12.14 34.52
C PRO A 157 -74.87 12.19 34.14
N SER A 158 -75.77 11.93 35.09
CA SER A 158 -77.21 11.82 34.81
C SER A 158 -77.83 13.13 34.35
N ASP A 159 -77.31 14.26 34.81
CA ASP A 159 -77.78 15.61 34.45
C ASP A 159 -77.50 15.96 32.98
N TRP A 160 -76.54 15.30 32.32
CA TRP A 160 -76.28 15.49 30.89
C TRP A 160 -77.41 14.98 29.99
N SER A 161 -78.20 14.01 30.48
CA SER A 161 -79.31 13.42 29.73
C SER A 161 -80.67 14.08 30.02
N VAL A 162 -80.77 14.92 31.05
CA VAL A 162 -82.05 15.50 31.50
C VAL A 162 -82.59 16.44 30.44
N GLY A 163 -83.84 16.21 29.98
CA GLY A 163 -84.48 17.04 28.95
C GLY A 163 -84.05 16.73 27.51
N THR A 164 -83.18 15.73 27.31
CA THR A 164 -82.73 15.26 25.99
C THR A 164 -83.50 14.01 25.54
N GLN A 165 -83.28 13.54 24.30
CA GLN A 165 -83.80 12.25 23.85
C GLN A 165 -83.22 11.03 24.61
N LEU A 166 -82.12 11.23 25.36
CA LEU A 166 -81.47 10.21 26.18
C LEU A 166 -81.99 10.17 27.62
N ASP A 167 -83.01 10.96 27.98
CA ASP A 167 -83.51 11.03 29.35
C ASP A 167 -84.03 9.65 29.82
N GLY A 168 -83.42 9.13 30.90
CA GLY A 168 -83.68 7.79 31.41
C GLY A 168 -82.89 6.64 30.75
N GLU A 169 -82.04 6.93 29.75
CA GLU A 169 -81.12 5.97 29.14
C GLU A 169 -79.70 6.06 29.72
N THR A 170 -79.05 4.91 29.93
CA THR A 170 -77.65 4.88 30.34
C THR A 170 -76.73 4.98 29.13
N ARG A 171 -75.83 5.95 29.08
CA ARG A 171 -74.76 6.05 28.06
C ARG A 171 -73.39 6.09 28.70
N LYS A 172 -72.39 5.60 27.97
CA LYS A 172 -70.97 5.66 28.37
C LYS A 172 -70.18 6.57 27.44
N PHE A 173 -69.34 7.43 28.01
CA PHE A 173 -68.42 8.26 27.24
C PHE A 173 -67.27 7.40 26.70
N SER A 174 -67.30 7.15 25.40
CA SER A 174 -66.37 6.28 24.68
C SER A 174 -65.95 6.94 23.36
N PRO A 175 -65.10 7.98 23.39
CA PRO A 175 -64.64 8.67 22.20
C PRO A 175 -63.89 7.70 21.28
N SER A 176 -64.50 7.39 20.14
CA SER A 176 -63.90 6.64 19.05
C SER A 176 -63.44 7.62 18.00
N VAL A 177 -62.12 7.82 17.95
CA VAL A 177 -61.47 8.84 17.12
C VAL A 177 -60.96 8.21 15.84
N THR A 178 -61.24 8.85 14.72
CA THR A 178 -60.69 8.56 13.40
C THR A 178 -59.93 9.77 12.88
N GLU A 179 -58.70 9.57 12.44
CA GLU A 179 -57.78 10.63 12.08
C GLU A 179 -57.09 10.38 10.74
N TYR A 180 -56.90 11.47 10.02
CA TYR A 180 -56.15 11.51 8.76
C TYR A 180 -55.05 12.55 8.88
N LEU A 181 -53.79 12.10 8.92
CA LEU A 181 -52.62 12.95 9.18
C LEU A 181 -51.65 12.97 7.99
N ILE A 182 -50.94 14.08 7.83
CA ILE A 182 -49.69 14.11 7.06
C ILE A 182 -48.56 13.87 8.05
N THR A 183 -47.70 12.88 7.77
CA THR A 183 -46.66 12.44 8.68
C THR A 183 -45.27 12.64 8.10
N ASN A 184 -44.32 12.98 8.97
CA ASN A 184 -42.90 13.09 8.67
C ASN A 184 -42.13 12.17 9.62
N ASN A 185 -41.29 11.31 9.07
CA ASN A 185 -40.52 10.29 9.77
C ASN A 185 -39.02 10.50 9.50
N LEU A 186 -38.26 10.92 10.50
CA LEU A 186 -36.80 10.97 10.45
C LEU A 186 -36.22 9.64 10.93
N GLN A 187 -35.50 8.96 10.05
CA GLN A 187 -34.79 7.73 10.40
C GLN A 187 -33.32 8.00 10.67
N TRP A 188 -32.88 7.73 11.89
CA TRP A 188 -31.49 7.82 12.31
C TRP A 188 -30.90 6.42 12.51
N GLN A 189 -29.95 6.05 11.64
CA GLN A 189 -29.43 4.68 11.55
C GLN A 189 -27.91 4.61 11.77
N PRO A 190 -27.43 4.51 13.02
CA PRO A 190 -26.01 4.37 13.31
C PRO A 190 -25.44 2.96 13.00
N PHE A 191 -26.30 1.93 12.95
CA PHE A 191 -25.89 0.54 12.68
C PHE A 191 -26.75 -0.11 11.60
N ASN A 192 -26.25 -1.16 10.94
CA ASN A 192 -26.94 -1.79 9.81
C ASN A 192 -28.22 -2.54 10.21
N TRP A 193 -28.32 -2.96 11.48
CA TRP A 193 -29.36 -3.86 11.97
C TRP A 193 -30.48 -3.16 12.75
N TRP A 194 -30.36 -1.86 13.04
CA TRP A 194 -31.42 -1.10 13.72
C TRP A 194 -31.34 0.40 13.42
N TYR A 195 -32.44 1.12 13.62
CA TYR A 195 -32.52 2.58 13.53
C TYR A 195 -33.52 3.15 14.55
N MET A 196 -33.36 4.42 14.91
CA MET A 196 -34.38 5.20 15.61
C MET A 196 -35.27 5.91 14.59
N ASN A 197 -36.57 5.92 14.83
CA ASN A 197 -37.55 6.66 14.05
C ASN A 197 -38.12 7.80 14.90
N PHE A 198 -38.04 9.03 14.40
CA PHE A 198 -38.69 10.19 15.01
C PHE A 198 -39.84 10.61 14.10
N ARG A 199 -41.06 10.48 14.59
CA ARG A 199 -42.27 10.77 13.82
C ARG A 199 -42.97 12.00 14.35
N TYR A 200 -43.47 12.82 13.44
CA TYR A 200 -44.44 13.87 13.73
C TYR A 200 -45.57 13.82 12.68
N GLY A 201 -46.80 13.96 13.11
CA GLY A 201 -47.99 14.00 12.27
C GLY A 201 -48.93 15.11 12.69
N TYR A 202 -49.60 15.72 11.71
CA TYR A 202 -50.65 16.70 11.94
C TYR A 202 -51.75 16.54 10.88
N GLY A 203 -53.00 16.73 11.27
CA GLY A 203 -54.11 16.68 10.33
C GLY A 203 -55.47 16.78 10.98
N TRP A 204 -56.43 16.12 10.34
CA TRP A 204 -57.84 16.20 10.66
C TRP A 204 -58.25 15.03 11.56
N ALA A 205 -59.19 15.30 12.47
CA ALA A 205 -59.78 14.32 13.35
C ALA A 205 -61.30 14.40 13.29
N SER A 206 -61.94 13.25 13.40
CA SER A 206 -63.35 13.12 13.71
C SER A 206 -63.52 12.11 14.82
N SER A 207 -64.54 12.30 15.64
CA SER A 207 -64.84 11.36 16.70
C SER A 207 -66.34 11.29 16.96
N ILE A 208 -66.76 10.15 17.49
CA ILE A 208 -68.10 9.84 18.01
C ILE A 208 -67.93 9.45 19.47
N PHE A 209 -68.81 9.89 20.37
CA PHE A 209 -68.45 9.96 21.79
C PHE A 209 -69.27 9.07 22.73
N TYR A 210 -70.40 8.51 22.29
CA TYR A 210 -71.25 7.71 23.17
C TYR A 210 -71.37 6.26 22.74
N MET A 211 -71.26 5.38 23.74
CA MET A 211 -71.51 3.95 23.62
C MET A 211 -72.77 3.58 24.41
N ASP A 212 -73.62 2.78 23.78
CA ASP A 212 -74.73 2.10 24.44
C ASP A 212 -74.21 0.91 25.26
N PRO A 213 -74.40 0.87 26.58
CA PRO A 213 -73.99 -0.27 27.39
C PRO A 213 -74.81 -1.54 27.14
N ASN A 214 -76.05 -1.44 26.64
CA ASN A 214 -76.93 -2.58 26.41
C ASN A 214 -76.66 -3.27 25.08
N THR A 215 -76.33 -2.49 24.04
CA THR A 215 -76.05 -3.02 22.69
C THR A 215 -74.56 -3.10 22.37
N GLU A 216 -73.71 -2.49 23.21
CA GLU A 216 -72.26 -2.29 22.99
C GLU A 216 -71.95 -1.57 21.65
N GLN A 217 -72.94 -0.86 21.09
CA GLN A 217 -72.78 -0.10 19.86
C GLN A 217 -72.40 1.34 20.16
N ILE A 218 -71.50 1.89 19.34
CA ILE A 218 -71.14 3.30 19.39
C ILE A 218 -72.14 4.07 18.53
N SER A 219 -72.79 5.07 19.12
CA SER A 219 -73.78 5.89 18.42
C SER A 219 -73.12 6.76 17.35
N SER A 220 -73.81 6.93 16.21
CA SER A 220 -73.36 7.83 15.14
C SER A 220 -73.54 9.32 15.45
N THR A 221 -74.38 9.62 16.44
CA THR A 221 -74.63 10.97 16.99
C THR A 221 -74.55 10.92 18.53
N PRO A 222 -73.98 11.95 19.18
CA PRO A 222 -73.35 13.13 18.62
C PRO A 222 -71.97 12.79 18.04
N ASN A 223 -71.56 13.57 17.04
CA ASN A 223 -70.23 13.47 16.44
C ASN A 223 -69.54 14.83 16.45
N GLY A 224 -68.24 14.82 16.17
CA GLY A 224 -67.51 16.07 16.05
C GLY A 224 -66.24 15.93 15.25
N THR A 225 -65.70 17.09 14.91
CA THR A 225 -64.52 17.24 14.08
C THR A 225 -63.55 18.23 14.69
N GLY A 226 -62.30 18.13 14.26
CA GLY A 226 -61.25 19.06 14.64
C GLY A 226 -59.89 18.64 14.11
N THR A 227 -58.86 18.84 14.92
CA THR A 227 -57.46 18.62 14.51
C THR A 227 -56.74 17.67 15.44
N SER A 228 -55.73 17.00 14.91
CA SER A 228 -54.90 16.09 15.68
C SER A 228 -53.43 16.26 15.36
N MET A 229 -52.60 16.11 16.38
CA MET A 229 -51.16 15.95 16.25
C MET A 229 -50.68 14.67 16.92
N ALA A 230 -49.65 14.07 16.38
CA ALA A 230 -49.02 12.88 16.97
C ALA A 230 -47.49 12.95 16.83
N SER A 231 -46.78 12.70 17.92
CA SER A 231 -45.33 12.54 17.95
C SER A 231 -44.97 11.14 18.43
N ALA A 232 -44.01 10.49 17.80
CA ALA A 232 -43.54 9.18 18.25
C ALA A 232 -42.02 9.05 18.18
N LEU A 233 -41.47 8.33 19.15
CA LEU A 233 -40.08 7.88 19.18
C LEU A 233 -40.07 6.36 19.10
N GLY A 234 -39.55 5.84 18.00
CA GLY A 234 -39.53 4.42 17.70
C GLY A 234 -38.12 3.83 17.65
N MET A 235 -37.93 2.63 18.21
CA MET A 235 -36.76 1.80 17.91
C MET A 235 -37.18 0.71 16.92
N ARG A 236 -36.39 0.51 15.87
CA ARG A 236 -36.68 -0.40 14.76
C ARG A 236 -35.51 -1.34 14.53
N PHE A 237 -35.78 -2.63 14.36
CA PHE A 237 -34.81 -3.68 14.06
C PHE A 237 -35.07 -4.19 12.64
N ILE A 238 -34.03 -4.21 11.82
CA ILE A 238 -34.15 -4.54 10.40
C ILE A 238 -33.92 -6.03 10.19
N ILE A 239 -34.94 -6.69 9.64
CA ILE A 239 -34.91 -8.10 9.22
C ILE A 239 -34.33 -8.15 7.80
N ASP A 240 -33.36 -9.04 7.58
CA ASP A 240 -32.68 -9.25 6.29
C ASP A 240 -32.08 -7.96 5.65
N PRO A 241 -31.06 -7.35 6.27
CA PRO A 241 -30.53 -6.05 5.84
C PRO A 241 -29.91 -6.01 4.43
N GLY A 242 -29.70 -7.17 3.78
CA GLY A 242 -29.05 -7.29 2.47
C GLY A 242 -29.99 -7.33 1.26
N LYS A 243 -31.32 -7.39 1.45
CA LYS A 243 -32.29 -7.46 0.36
C LYS A 243 -32.69 -6.06 -0.15
N ALA A 244 -33.19 -5.99 -1.39
CA ALA A 244 -33.70 -4.75 -1.99
C ALA A 244 -34.95 -4.22 -1.26
N ASN A 245 -35.77 -5.15 -0.77
CA ASN A 245 -36.94 -4.90 0.06
C ASN A 245 -36.54 -5.28 1.48
N ARG A 246 -36.67 -4.33 2.40
CA ARG A 246 -36.28 -4.52 3.80
C ARG A 246 -37.51 -4.41 4.68
N PHE A 247 -37.53 -5.24 5.71
CA PHE A 247 -38.60 -5.24 6.70
C PHE A 247 -38.03 -4.80 8.04
N SER A 248 -38.82 -4.10 8.84
CA SER A 248 -38.45 -3.86 10.22
C SER A 248 -39.59 -4.13 11.18
N ILE A 249 -39.20 -4.52 12.38
CA ILE A 249 -40.06 -4.68 13.54
C ILE A 249 -39.60 -3.71 14.61
N GLY A 250 -40.50 -3.19 15.43
CA GLY A 250 -40.10 -2.21 16.42
C GLY A 250 -41.16 -1.88 17.44
N VAL A 251 -40.81 -0.93 18.30
CA VAL A 251 -41.68 -0.39 19.34
C VAL A 251 -41.61 1.13 19.30
N ASP A 252 -42.74 1.81 19.43
CA ASP A 252 -42.86 3.27 19.52
C ASP A 252 -43.43 3.69 20.86
N LEU A 253 -42.82 4.71 21.45
CA LEU A 253 -43.44 5.55 22.46
C LEU A 253 -44.12 6.69 21.74
N ARG A 254 -45.44 6.82 21.91
CA ARG A 254 -46.24 7.82 21.21
C ARG A 254 -46.90 8.76 22.20
N HIS A 255 -46.93 10.04 21.84
CA HIS A 255 -47.83 11.02 22.41
C HIS A 255 -48.68 11.63 21.29
N SER A 256 -49.97 11.81 21.51
CA SER A 256 -50.82 12.57 20.60
C SER A 256 -51.78 13.47 21.34
N TYR A 257 -52.19 14.53 20.66
CA TYR A 257 -53.16 15.49 21.15
C TYR A 257 -54.20 15.72 20.07
N THR A 258 -55.46 15.43 20.38
CA THR A 258 -56.58 15.54 19.46
C THR A 258 -57.59 16.49 20.03
N LYS A 259 -57.91 17.56 19.30
CA LYS A 259 -58.88 18.57 19.67
C LYS A 259 -60.12 18.41 18.82
N ILE A 260 -61.27 18.18 19.45
CA ILE A 260 -62.57 18.10 18.81
C ILE A 260 -63.38 19.29 19.29
N ASN A 261 -63.53 20.29 18.42
CA ASN A 261 -64.07 21.61 18.78
C ASN A 261 -65.18 22.09 17.86
N ASN A 262 -65.67 21.21 17.00
CA ASN A 262 -66.84 21.43 16.16
C ASN A 262 -67.74 20.21 16.32
N ILE A 263 -68.70 20.32 17.23
CA ILE A 263 -69.62 19.24 17.60
C ILE A 263 -70.93 19.43 16.85
N SER A 264 -71.41 18.34 16.26
CA SER A 264 -72.69 18.23 15.58
C SER A 264 -73.58 17.31 16.40
N ASP A 265 -74.54 17.93 17.07
CA ASP A 265 -75.53 17.23 17.89
C ASP A 265 -76.96 17.57 17.41
N PRO A 266 -77.46 16.90 16.35
CA PRO A 266 -78.80 17.17 15.82
C PRO A 266 -79.92 16.66 16.73
N ASP A 267 -79.62 15.72 17.63
CA ASP A 267 -80.59 15.06 18.49
C ASP A 267 -80.66 15.72 19.89
N ASP A 268 -79.80 16.71 20.14
CA ASP A 268 -79.68 17.47 21.39
C ASP A 268 -79.51 16.54 22.59
N VAL A 269 -78.45 15.75 22.56
CA VAL A 269 -78.15 14.65 23.48
C VAL A 269 -76.85 14.83 24.29
N THR A 270 -76.09 15.92 24.07
CA THR A 270 -74.89 16.22 24.83
C THR A 270 -74.74 17.70 25.18
N PRO A 271 -74.34 18.03 26.42
CA PRO A 271 -73.94 19.39 26.76
C PRO A 271 -72.53 19.72 26.26
N ILE A 272 -71.78 18.77 25.70
CA ILE A 272 -70.39 18.96 25.27
C ILE A 272 -70.34 19.81 24.00
N ASN A 273 -69.58 20.91 24.04
CA ASN A 273 -69.30 21.73 22.85
C ASN A 273 -67.87 21.56 22.32
N ARG A 274 -66.97 21.01 23.14
CA ARG A 274 -65.59 20.68 22.77
C ARG A 274 -65.02 19.67 23.75
N PHE A 275 -64.13 18.83 23.27
CA PHE A 275 -63.18 18.14 24.14
C PHE A 275 -61.83 17.89 23.46
N ASP A 276 -60.80 17.74 24.29
CA ASP A 276 -59.44 17.51 23.87
C ASP A 276 -58.93 16.20 24.50
N LEU A 277 -58.24 15.36 23.72
CA LEU A 277 -57.69 14.07 24.16
C LEU A 277 -56.17 14.08 24.05
N ALA A 278 -55.48 13.85 25.17
CA ALA A 278 -54.03 13.68 25.24
C ALA A 278 -53.69 12.20 25.46
N ASN A 279 -53.24 11.50 24.42
CA ASN A 279 -52.93 10.08 24.47
C ASN A 279 -51.42 9.85 24.69
N TYR A 280 -51.08 8.90 25.55
CA TYR A 280 -49.74 8.34 25.70
C TYR A 280 -49.79 6.82 25.58
N GLY A 281 -48.91 6.23 24.78
CA GLY A 281 -48.96 4.77 24.60
C GLY A 281 -47.72 4.13 23.99
N ILE A 282 -47.74 2.81 24.00
CA ILE A 282 -46.69 1.93 23.46
C ILE A 282 -47.28 1.16 22.28
N TYR A 283 -46.59 1.20 21.15
CA TYR A 283 -47.06 0.60 19.90
C TYR A 283 -46.04 -0.37 19.35
N PHE A 284 -46.48 -1.57 18.99
CA PHE A 284 -45.70 -2.49 18.19
C PHE A 284 -45.81 -2.10 16.71
N THR A 285 -44.68 -2.09 16.01
CA THR A 285 -44.59 -1.56 14.65
C THR A 285 -44.00 -2.57 13.68
N LEU A 286 -44.64 -2.69 12.52
CA LEU A 286 -44.20 -3.46 11.37
C LEU A 286 -44.06 -2.52 10.18
N SER A 287 -42.93 -2.57 9.47
CA SER A 287 -42.75 -1.76 8.26
C SER A 287 -42.01 -2.47 7.15
N ALA A 288 -42.29 -2.06 5.92
CA ALA A 288 -41.58 -2.48 4.72
C ALA A 288 -41.06 -1.25 3.99
N PHE A 289 -39.79 -1.24 3.60
CA PHE A 289 -39.16 -0.10 2.91
C PHE A 289 -38.13 -0.53 1.87
N TYR A 290 -37.91 0.35 0.90
CA TYR A 290 -37.00 0.15 -0.23
C TYR A 290 -35.78 1.05 -0.11
N GLY A 291 -34.62 0.50 -0.42
CA GLY A 291 -33.34 1.21 -0.33
C GLY A 291 -32.72 1.12 1.06
N GLY A 292 -31.85 2.08 1.40
CA GLY A 292 -31.11 2.01 2.66
C GLY A 292 -30.06 0.89 2.70
N LYS A 293 -29.63 0.31 1.58
CA LYS A 293 -28.55 -0.69 1.57
C LYS A 293 -27.18 -0.03 1.70
N ASN A 294 -26.24 -0.76 2.30
CA ASN A 294 -24.85 -0.32 2.32
C ASN A 294 -24.25 -0.42 0.91
N THR A 295 -23.39 0.53 0.56
CA THR A 295 -22.61 0.49 -0.67
C THR A 295 -21.16 0.09 -0.39
N VAL A 296 -20.36 -0.09 -1.44
CA VAL A 296 -18.92 -0.28 -1.32
C VAL A 296 -18.23 0.91 -0.65
N GLY A 297 -18.81 2.12 -0.71
CA GLY A 297 -18.31 3.30 0.02
C GLY A 297 -18.45 3.17 1.53
N ASP A 298 -19.53 2.56 2.04
CA ASP A 298 -19.68 2.29 3.48
C ASP A 298 -18.65 1.24 3.94
N VAL A 299 -18.38 0.24 3.09
CA VAL A 299 -17.34 -0.76 3.34
C VAL A 299 -15.96 -0.13 3.31
N ALA A 300 -15.71 0.79 2.36
CA ALA A 300 -14.47 1.56 2.26
C ALA A 300 -14.22 2.35 3.54
N LYS A 301 -15.23 3.11 4.02
CA LYS A 301 -15.11 3.89 5.25
C LYS A 301 -14.89 3.01 6.48
N LYS A 302 -15.58 1.87 6.59
CA LYS A 302 -15.32 0.89 7.66
C LYS A 302 -13.89 0.35 7.61
N THR A 303 -13.34 0.16 6.40
CA THR A 303 -11.96 -0.31 6.19
C THR A 303 -10.95 0.79 6.53
N TYR A 304 -11.23 2.04 6.16
CA TYR A 304 -10.44 3.22 6.53
C TYR A 304 -10.30 3.36 8.04
N PHE A 305 -11.41 3.30 8.77
CA PHE A 305 -11.36 3.39 10.23
C PHE A 305 -10.67 2.19 10.88
N ARG A 306 -10.45 1.08 10.18
CA ARG A 306 -9.61 -0.04 10.64
C ARG A 306 -8.13 0.13 10.29
N LYS A 307 -7.74 1.31 9.79
CA LYS A 307 -6.37 1.66 9.37
C LYS A 307 -5.82 0.84 8.19
N ASP A 308 -6.70 0.18 7.44
CA ASP A 308 -6.33 -0.46 6.17
C ASP A 308 -6.62 0.52 5.01
N TYR A 309 -5.74 1.49 4.86
CA TYR A 309 -5.87 2.59 3.91
C TYR A 309 -5.70 2.14 2.46
N ILE A 310 -4.85 1.13 2.21
CA ILE A 310 -4.66 0.55 0.88
C ILE A 310 -5.97 -0.05 0.36
N SER A 311 -6.61 -0.91 1.15
CA SER A 311 -7.89 -1.52 0.77
C SER A 311 -9.02 -0.49 0.76
N ALA A 312 -9.03 0.46 1.71
CA ALA A 312 -10.03 1.51 1.76
C ALA A 312 -9.99 2.38 0.49
N ARG A 313 -8.80 2.83 0.07
CA ARG A 313 -8.60 3.60 -1.15
C ARG A 313 -9.18 2.90 -2.37
N LYS A 314 -8.84 1.61 -2.57
CA LYS A 314 -9.36 0.82 -3.68
C LYS A 314 -10.89 0.80 -3.71
N LYS A 315 -11.51 0.56 -2.55
CA LYS A 315 -12.98 0.53 -2.41
C LYS A 315 -13.63 1.91 -2.59
N PHE A 316 -12.98 3.00 -2.18
CA PHE A 316 -13.47 4.34 -2.44
C PHE A 316 -13.42 4.68 -3.94
N ILE A 317 -12.36 4.28 -4.65
CA ILE A 317 -12.29 4.44 -6.11
C ILE A 317 -13.40 3.62 -6.78
N GLU A 318 -13.60 2.37 -6.35
CA GLU A 318 -14.71 1.54 -6.83
C GLU A 318 -16.08 2.20 -6.58
N PHE A 319 -16.29 2.80 -5.42
CA PHE A 319 -17.49 3.57 -5.12
C PHE A 319 -17.68 4.75 -6.08
N LEU A 320 -16.62 5.52 -6.33
CA LEU A 320 -16.66 6.68 -7.24
C LEU A 320 -16.97 6.28 -8.69
N THR A 321 -16.58 5.07 -9.10
CA THR A 321 -16.91 4.50 -10.41
C THR A 321 -18.35 3.97 -10.47
N GLN A 322 -18.80 3.24 -9.44
CA GLN A 322 -20.15 2.64 -9.41
C GLN A 322 -21.26 3.67 -9.17
N TYR A 323 -20.96 4.75 -8.44
CA TYR A 323 -21.93 5.76 -8.02
C TYR A 323 -21.48 7.19 -8.41
N PRO A 324 -21.32 7.49 -9.71
CA PRO A 324 -20.73 8.75 -10.16
C PRO A 324 -21.54 9.99 -9.78
N SER A 325 -22.86 9.86 -9.60
CA SER A 325 -23.79 10.93 -9.26
C SER A 325 -24.18 10.98 -7.77
N HIS A 326 -23.49 10.23 -6.90
CA HIS A 326 -23.81 10.19 -5.47
C HIS A 326 -23.55 11.56 -4.80
N ALA A 327 -24.48 12.03 -3.95
CA ALA A 327 -24.36 13.34 -3.30
C ALA A 327 -23.08 13.52 -2.46
N ASN A 328 -22.61 12.44 -1.83
CA ASN A 328 -21.35 12.44 -1.06
C ASN A 328 -20.11 12.02 -1.86
N ARG A 329 -20.11 12.15 -3.19
CA ARG A 329 -18.94 11.88 -4.03
C ARG A 329 -17.69 12.63 -3.55
N TYR A 330 -17.82 13.93 -3.27
CA TYR A 330 -16.74 14.77 -2.79
C TYR A 330 -16.11 14.26 -1.47
N ARG A 331 -16.90 13.61 -0.61
CA ARG A 331 -16.41 12.99 0.63
C ARG A 331 -15.59 11.74 0.34
N ALA A 332 -16.02 10.91 -0.62
CA ALA A 332 -15.25 9.75 -1.04
C ALA A 332 -13.92 10.17 -1.68
N GLU A 333 -13.90 11.23 -2.52
CA GLU A 333 -12.67 11.80 -3.08
C GLU A 333 -11.74 12.35 -1.98
N MET A 334 -12.29 13.00 -0.94
CA MET A 334 -11.52 13.41 0.24
C MET A 334 -10.91 12.21 0.97
N TYR A 335 -11.67 11.13 1.20
CA TYR A 335 -11.13 9.93 1.82
C TYR A 335 -10.05 9.24 0.96
N VAL A 336 -10.13 9.31 -0.37
CA VAL A 336 -9.04 8.83 -1.25
C VAL A 336 -7.75 9.59 -0.96
N LYS A 337 -7.81 10.93 -0.88
CA LYS A 337 -6.65 11.77 -0.55
C LYS A 337 -6.10 11.48 0.85
N GLU A 338 -6.98 11.29 1.83
CA GLU A 338 -6.57 10.91 3.18
C GLU A 338 -5.92 9.53 3.22
N CYS A 339 -6.42 8.56 2.44
CA CYS A 339 -5.76 7.27 2.29
C CYS A 339 -4.38 7.44 1.65
N ASP A 340 -4.26 8.20 0.56
CA ASP A 340 -2.99 8.45 -0.11
C ASP A 340 -1.94 9.03 0.86
N ARG A 341 -2.34 9.95 1.73
CA ARG A 341 -1.48 10.49 2.79
C ARG A 341 -1.07 9.46 3.84
N LYS A 342 -1.97 8.54 4.20
CA LYS A 342 -1.77 7.57 5.30
C LYS A 342 -1.18 6.22 4.88
N ILE A 343 -1.20 5.88 3.59
CA ILE A 343 -0.62 4.64 3.06
C ILE A 343 0.88 4.48 3.41
N PRO A 344 1.74 5.51 3.24
CA PRO A 344 3.15 5.40 3.65
C PRO A 344 3.32 5.02 5.13
N TYR A 345 2.52 5.61 6.02
CA TYR A 345 2.54 5.29 7.44
C TYR A 345 2.12 3.84 7.72
N GLN A 346 1.05 3.34 7.07
CA GLN A 346 0.65 1.94 7.19
C GLN A 346 1.78 0.98 6.75
N ILE A 347 2.46 1.29 5.64
CA ILE A 347 3.57 0.45 5.14
C ILE A 347 4.79 0.56 6.07
N MET A 348 5.05 1.74 6.65
CA MET A 348 6.09 1.92 7.65
C MET A 348 5.81 1.10 8.91
N ASP A 349 4.57 1.08 9.41
CA ASP A 349 4.18 0.26 10.56
C ASP A 349 4.41 -1.25 10.29
N GLU A 350 4.12 -1.72 9.08
CA GLU A 350 4.48 -3.07 8.65
C GLU A 350 6.01 -3.29 8.62
N GLY A 351 6.78 -2.28 8.24
CA GLY A 351 8.24 -2.31 8.26
C GLY A 351 8.81 -2.40 9.67
N LEU A 352 8.27 -1.60 10.60
CA LEU A 352 8.64 -1.63 12.03
C LEU A 352 8.40 -3.02 12.63
N PHE A 353 7.28 -3.67 12.29
CA PHE A 353 7.01 -5.03 12.74
C PHE A 353 8.11 -6.01 12.31
N PHE A 354 8.60 -5.94 11.05
CA PHE A 354 9.70 -6.79 10.61
C PHE A 354 11.04 -6.44 11.26
N ASP A 355 11.28 -5.16 11.51
CA ASP A 355 12.49 -4.66 12.19
C ASP A 355 12.55 -5.17 13.63
N ASP A 356 11.42 -5.15 14.34
CA ASP A 356 11.27 -5.71 15.70
C ASP A 356 11.53 -7.23 15.76
N GLN A 357 11.31 -7.95 14.65
CA GLN A 357 11.63 -9.38 14.52
C GLN A 357 13.09 -9.63 14.07
N GLY A 358 13.88 -8.58 13.83
CA GLY A 358 15.24 -8.69 13.29
C GLY A 358 15.30 -9.00 11.80
N GLU A 359 14.18 -8.96 11.07
CA GLU A 359 14.12 -9.21 9.63
C GLU A 359 14.44 -7.94 8.82
N THR A 360 15.66 -7.41 8.98
CA THR A 360 16.05 -6.07 8.46
C THR A 360 15.90 -5.93 6.95
N GLU A 361 16.08 -6.99 6.16
CA GLU A 361 15.89 -6.92 4.71
C GLU A 361 14.41 -6.77 4.32
N ARG A 362 13.50 -7.42 5.06
CA ARG A 362 12.05 -7.26 4.84
C ARG A 362 11.62 -5.86 5.27
N ALA A 363 12.13 -5.37 6.41
CA ALA A 363 11.91 -4.01 6.90
C ALA A 363 12.36 -2.96 5.88
N LEU A 364 13.59 -3.06 5.36
CA LEU A 364 14.13 -2.17 4.33
C LEU A 364 13.22 -2.11 3.10
N ARG A 365 12.78 -3.26 2.58
CA ARG A 365 11.85 -3.29 1.44
C ARG A 365 10.55 -2.54 1.74
N LYS A 366 10.02 -2.66 2.96
CA LYS A 366 8.82 -1.91 3.39
C LYS A 366 9.11 -0.41 3.47
N TYR A 367 10.21 0.02 4.07
CA TYR A 367 10.56 1.44 4.17
C TYR A 367 10.76 2.09 2.80
N LEU A 368 11.50 1.44 1.88
CA LEU A 368 11.66 1.91 0.50
C LEU A 368 10.32 1.96 -0.25
N THR A 369 9.47 0.95 -0.05
CA THR A 369 8.11 0.95 -0.62
C THR A 369 7.30 2.12 -0.07
N ALA A 370 7.30 2.34 1.25
CA ALA A 370 6.61 3.44 1.90
C ALA A 370 7.08 4.79 1.33
N LYS A 371 8.39 5.00 1.23
CA LYS A 371 9.01 6.22 0.67
C LYS A 371 8.55 6.47 -0.77
N SER A 372 8.53 5.43 -1.61
CA SER A 372 8.05 5.54 -3.01
C SER A 372 6.55 5.87 -3.15
N LYS A 373 5.77 5.66 -2.08
CA LYS A 373 4.32 5.91 -2.04
C LYS A 373 3.96 7.25 -1.40
N VAL A 374 4.95 8.04 -0.99
CA VAL A 374 4.73 9.39 -0.48
C VAL A 374 4.30 10.29 -1.65
N VAL A 375 3.00 10.62 -1.70
CA VAL A 375 2.40 11.47 -2.75
C VAL A 375 2.41 12.96 -2.36
N THR A 376 2.52 13.25 -1.07
CA THR A 376 2.55 14.59 -0.49
C THR A 376 3.95 14.94 -0.01
N ASN A 377 4.35 16.21 0.01
CA ASN A 377 5.58 16.67 0.69
C ASN A 377 5.42 16.62 2.23
N ASP A 378 4.99 15.48 2.76
CA ASP A 378 4.91 15.21 4.18
C ASP A 378 6.32 14.92 4.68
N THR A 379 6.98 15.96 5.19
CA THR A 379 8.38 15.88 5.63
C THR A 379 8.54 14.92 6.81
N LEU A 380 7.53 14.80 7.68
CA LEU A 380 7.61 13.97 8.89
C LEU A 380 7.80 12.49 8.55
N ILE A 381 7.04 11.95 7.60
CA ILE A 381 7.18 10.54 7.20
C ILE A 381 8.46 10.31 6.40
N ILE A 382 8.88 11.27 5.58
CA ILE A 382 10.14 11.18 4.83
C ILE A 382 11.31 11.10 5.81
N ASP A 383 11.39 12.03 6.76
CA ASP A 383 12.47 12.07 7.76
C ASP A 383 12.48 10.79 8.61
N ALA A 384 11.31 10.29 9.00
CA ALA A 384 11.20 9.06 9.77
C ALA A 384 11.65 7.82 8.97
N LEU A 385 11.29 7.73 7.68
CA LEU A 385 11.73 6.64 6.81
C LEU A 385 13.23 6.70 6.54
N ASP A 386 13.76 7.89 6.29
CA ASP A 386 15.19 8.10 6.02
C ASP A 386 16.03 7.74 7.23
N PHE A 387 15.59 8.14 8.43
CA PHE A 387 16.21 7.70 9.67
C PHE A 387 16.28 6.17 9.79
N ARG A 388 15.17 5.45 9.52
CA ARG A 388 15.13 3.98 9.60
C ARG A 388 15.98 3.30 8.54
N ILE A 389 15.96 3.80 7.31
CA ILE A 389 16.80 3.29 6.21
C ILE A 389 18.28 3.46 6.56
N ASP A 390 18.65 4.61 7.11
CA ASP A 390 20.02 4.90 7.54
C ASP A 390 20.47 4.04 8.72
N GLU A 391 19.58 3.74 9.67
CA GLU A 391 19.89 2.78 10.75
C GLU A 391 20.20 1.39 10.19
N ILE A 392 19.44 0.91 9.20
CA ILE A 392 19.72 -0.37 8.55
C ILE A 392 21.05 -0.29 7.78
N ALA A 393 21.29 0.80 7.05
CA ALA A 393 22.54 1.01 6.31
C ALA A 393 23.74 0.93 7.25
N ARG A 394 23.71 1.67 8.38
CA ARG A 394 24.79 1.64 9.38
C ARG A 394 25.01 0.24 9.95
N LYS A 395 23.96 -0.46 10.35
CA LYS A 395 24.06 -1.85 10.85
C LYS A 395 24.70 -2.79 9.82
N TRP A 396 24.34 -2.66 8.55
CA TRP A 396 24.91 -3.51 7.48
C TRP A 396 26.34 -3.11 7.14
N MET A 397 26.70 -1.83 7.26
CA MET A 397 28.09 -1.38 7.14
C MET A 397 28.96 -1.91 8.27
N ASP A 398 28.48 -1.87 9.52
CA ASP A 398 29.19 -2.45 10.67
C ASP A 398 29.43 -3.96 10.45
N GLN A 399 28.44 -4.68 9.92
CA GLN A 399 28.59 -6.08 9.53
C GLN A 399 29.63 -6.27 8.43
N ALA A 400 29.64 -5.41 7.41
CA ALA A 400 30.65 -5.45 6.35
C ALA A 400 32.06 -5.23 6.91
N GLU A 401 32.24 -4.33 7.88
CA GLU A 401 33.51 -4.11 8.57
C GLU A 401 33.97 -5.33 9.37
N MET A 402 33.06 -6.04 10.05
CA MET A 402 33.40 -7.29 10.74
C MET A 402 33.90 -8.36 9.76
N ILE A 403 33.18 -8.57 8.65
CA ILE A 403 33.55 -9.52 7.57
C ILE A 403 34.91 -9.13 6.96
N LEU A 404 35.15 -7.82 6.80
CA LEU A 404 36.41 -7.29 6.32
C LEU A 404 37.57 -7.63 7.29
N GLY A 405 37.34 -7.48 8.60
CA GLY A 405 38.29 -7.86 9.66
C GLY A 405 38.65 -9.34 9.66
N GLU A 406 37.71 -10.21 9.27
CA GLU A 406 37.91 -11.65 9.06
C GLU A 406 38.64 -11.98 7.74
N LYS A 407 39.06 -10.96 6.97
CA LYS A 407 39.73 -11.06 5.67
C LYS A 407 38.87 -11.69 4.57
N GLN A 408 37.55 -11.70 4.73
CA GLN A 408 36.58 -12.15 3.73
C GLN A 408 36.24 -11.00 2.76
N TYR A 409 37.25 -10.51 2.03
CA TYR A 409 37.16 -9.26 1.27
C TYR A 409 36.04 -9.21 0.23
N VAL A 410 35.81 -10.33 -0.48
CA VAL A 410 34.76 -10.40 -1.51
C VAL A 410 33.38 -10.27 -0.88
N GLU A 411 33.13 -10.96 0.23
CA GLU A 411 31.84 -10.93 0.93
C GLU A 411 31.56 -9.56 1.55
N ALA A 412 32.57 -8.95 2.18
CA ALA A 412 32.49 -7.59 2.70
C ALA A 412 32.14 -6.59 1.58
N TYR A 413 32.82 -6.68 0.43
CA TYR A 413 32.53 -5.83 -0.72
C TYR A 413 31.12 -6.05 -1.29
N GLN A 414 30.64 -7.31 -1.39
CA GLN A 414 29.26 -7.57 -1.82
C GLN A 414 28.24 -6.96 -0.86
N MET A 415 28.52 -6.98 0.44
CA MET A 415 27.67 -6.36 1.44
C MET A 415 27.60 -4.83 1.28
N VAL A 416 28.73 -4.15 1.14
CA VAL A 416 28.77 -2.69 0.89
C VAL A 416 28.09 -2.35 -0.44
N LYS A 417 28.29 -3.17 -1.48
CA LYS A 417 27.61 -3.00 -2.77
C LYS A 417 26.09 -3.10 -2.63
N LYS A 418 25.59 -3.94 -1.73
CA LYS A 418 24.15 -4.01 -1.39
C LYS A 418 23.70 -2.74 -0.68
N VAL A 419 24.47 -2.21 0.27
CA VAL A 419 24.16 -0.95 0.98
C VAL A 419 24.12 0.24 0.02
N ALA A 420 25.07 0.32 -0.91
CA ALA A 420 25.14 1.37 -1.91
C ALA A 420 23.92 1.46 -2.84
N GLN A 421 23.08 0.42 -2.90
CA GLN A 421 21.83 0.45 -3.68
C GLN A 421 20.76 1.34 -3.06
N PHE A 422 20.87 1.68 -1.76
CA PHE A 422 19.83 2.41 -1.04
C PHE A 422 20.34 3.46 -0.06
N SER A 423 21.65 3.58 0.17
CA SER A 423 22.23 4.57 1.09
C SER A 423 23.55 5.14 0.57
N ASP A 424 23.74 6.45 0.78
CA ASP A 424 24.94 7.18 0.37
C ASP A 424 26.19 6.71 1.13
N ILE A 425 26.03 6.20 2.37
CA ILE A 425 27.14 5.65 3.17
C ILE A 425 27.82 4.50 2.42
N GLY A 426 27.02 3.59 1.83
CA GLY A 426 27.55 2.49 1.04
C GLY A 426 28.25 2.98 -0.22
N THR A 427 27.67 3.97 -0.90
CA THR A 427 28.25 4.57 -2.12
C THR A 427 29.61 5.19 -1.85
N MET A 428 29.77 5.90 -0.73
CA MET A 428 31.04 6.52 -0.33
C MET A 428 32.12 5.48 -0.02
N GLU A 429 31.76 4.36 0.62
CA GLU A 429 32.71 3.34 1.08
C GLU A 429 33.03 2.27 0.02
N LEU A 430 32.29 2.21 -1.09
CA LEU A 430 32.46 1.21 -2.16
C LEU A 430 33.91 1.09 -2.65
N LYS A 431 34.57 2.23 -2.93
CA LYS A 431 35.94 2.27 -3.45
C LYS A 431 36.93 1.70 -2.43
N ARG A 432 36.74 2.02 -1.15
CA ARG A 432 37.56 1.50 -0.05
C ARG A 432 37.43 -0.01 0.05
N PHE A 433 36.22 -0.56 0.06
CA PHE A 433 36.03 -2.02 0.15
C PHE A 433 36.52 -2.76 -1.10
N GLN A 434 36.39 -2.17 -2.29
CA GLN A 434 36.95 -2.73 -3.52
C GLN A 434 38.47 -2.87 -3.45
N SER A 435 39.17 -1.88 -2.85
CA SER A 435 40.62 -1.94 -2.69
C SER A 435 41.10 -3.20 -1.94
N TYR A 436 40.35 -3.65 -0.93
CA TYR A 436 40.68 -4.87 -0.19
C TYR A 436 40.46 -6.15 -1.01
N VAL A 437 39.48 -6.16 -1.92
CA VAL A 437 39.31 -7.28 -2.86
C VAL A 437 40.54 -7.39 -3.77
N VAL A 438 40.97 -6.27 -4.35
CA VAL A 438 42.17 -6.18 -5.20
C VAL A 438 43.44 -6.59 -4.41
N LEU A 439 43.57 -6.12 -3.18
CA LEU A 439 44.64 -6.54 -2.26
C LEU A 439 44.64 -8.06 -2.02
N GLY A 440 43.45 -8.64 -1.82
CA GLY A 440 43.26 -10.09 -1.67
C GLY A 440 43.64 -10.89 -2.91
N GLU A 441 43.33 -10.38 -4.12
CA GLU A 441 43.77 -10.97 -5.38
C GLU A 441 45.30 -10.96 -5.49
N GLY A 442 45.94 -9.85 -5.11
CA GLY A 442 47.39 -9.76 -5.01
C GLY A 442 47.98 -10.81 -4.07
N LYS A 443 47.40 -10.97 -2.87
CA LYS A 443 47.83 -12.01 -1.90
C LYS A 443 47.71 -13.42 -2.47
N LYS A 444 46.63 -13.72 -3.21
CA LYS A 444 46.46 -15.01 -3.88
C LYS A 444 47.51 -15.23 -4.98
N LEU A 445 47.73 -14.26 -5.85
CA LEU A 445 48.76 -14.32 -6.91
C LEU A 445 50.16 -14.54 -6.32
N GLN A 446 50.47 -13.84 -5.23
CA GLN A 446 51.73 -14.01 -4.52
C GLN A 446 51.89 -15.43 -3.95
N SER A 447 50.82 -16.00 -3.39
CA SER A 447 50.85 -17.36 -2.82
C SER A 447 51.13 -18.46 -3.84
N ILE A 448 50.78 -18.24 -5.12
CA ILE A 448 51.07 -19.14 -6.24
C ILE A 448 52.28 -18.69 -7.08
N LEU A 449 53.11 -17.80 -6.52
CA LEU A 449 54.38 -17.33 -7.09
C LEU A 449 54.27 -16.51 -8.39
N ILE A 450 53.09 -15.96 -8.71
CA ILE A 450 52.92 -15.02 -9.83
C ILE A 450 53.18 -13.59 -9.30
N ILE A 451 54.44 -13.31 -8.97
CA ILE A 451 54.79 -12.15 -8.13
C ILE A 451 54.60 -10.80 -8.84
N GLY A 452 54.95 -10.68 -10.13
CA GLY A 452 54.81 -9.41 -10.86
C GLY A 452 53.36 -8.91 -10.89
N LYS A 453 52.42 -9.78 -11.23
CA LYS A 453 50.98 -9.44 -11.20
C LYS A 453 50.47 -9.16 -9.79
N ALA A 454 51.04 -9.81 -8.78
CA ALA A 454 50.74 -9.51 -7.38
C ALA A 454 51.11 -8.05 -7.02
N MET A 455 52.28 -7.58 -7.46
CA MET A 455 52.73 -6.20 -7.23
C MET A 455 51.85 -5.16 -7.94
N ASP A 456 51.40 -5.45 -9.16
CA ASP A 456 50.47 -4.58 -9.88
C ASP A 456 49.14 -4.44 -9.12
N ARG A 457 48.58 -5.55 -8.63
CA ARG A 457 47.37 -5.53 -7.80
C ARG A 457 47.57 -4.77 -6.49
N TYR A 458 48.74 -4.86 -5.87
CA TYR A 458 49.03 -4.08 -4.67
C TYR A 458 49.10 -2.56 -4.95
N ALA A 459 49.67 -2.16 -6.08
CA ALA A 459 49.68 -0.76 -6.49
C ALA A 459 48.26 -0.24 -6.79
N GLU A 460 47.46 -1.03 -7.50
CA GLU A 460 46.05 -0.72 -7.78
C GLU A 460 45.22 -0.59 -6.50
N ALA A 461 45.40 -1.49 -5.53
CA ALA A 461 44.74 -1.40 -4.24
C ALA A 461 45.11 -0.12 -3.49
N LEU A 462 46.39 0.28 -3.53
CA LEU A 462 46.88 1.49 -2.87
C LEU A 462 46.34 2.77 -3.52
N GLU A 463 46.25 2.82 -4.85
CA GLU A 463 45.64 3.94 -5.58
C GLU A 463 44.15 4.09 -5.25
N MET A 464 43.48 2.96 -4.98
CA MET A 464 42.08 2.98 -4.57
C MET A 464 41.90 3.46 -3.12
N ASN A 465 42.84 3.15 -2.24
CA ASN A 465 42.76 3.41 -0.81
C ASN A 465 44.15 3.63 -0.19
N GLU A 466 44.51 4.91 0.00
CA GLU A 466 45.80 5.32 0.56
C GLU A 466 46.06 4.76 1.97
N ALA A 467 45.01 4.44 2.74
CA ALA A 467 45.16 3.86 4.08
C ALA A 467 45.82 2.46 4.07
N LEU A 468 45.89 1.80 2.90
CA LEU A 468 46.58 0.51 2.73
C LEU A 468 48.10 0.64 2.65
N GLU A 469 48.68 1.84 2.65
CA GLU A 469 50.10 2.09 2.39
C GLU A 469 51.04 1.17 3.20
N PHE A 470 50.82 1.06 4.50
CA PHE A 470 51.67 0.23 5.35
C PHE A 470 51.57 -1.26 5.01
N GLU A 471 50.35 -1.77 4.83
CA GLU A 471 50.10 -3.18 4.50
C GLU A 471 50.61 -3.54 3.10
N VAL A 472 50.35 -2.68 2.11
CA VAL A 472 50.82 -2.83 0.73
C VAL A 472 52.34 -2.84 0.68
N LYS A 473 53.02 -1.92 1.38
CA LYS A 473 54.49 -1.88 1.42
C LYS A 473 55.08 -3.15 2.04
N ALA A 474 54.49 -3.65 3.13
CA ALA A 474 54.93 -4.89 3.76
C ALA A 474 54.79 -6.10 2.81
N LEU A 475 53.66 -6.20 2.11
CA LEU A 475 53.41 -7.26 1.12
C LEU A 475 54.35 -7.16 -0.08
N GLN A 476 54.60 -5.95 -0.60
CA GLN A 476 55.56 -5.69 -1.67
C GLN A 476 56.98 -6.08 -1.26
N TYR A 477 57.40 -5.78 -0.02
CA TYR A 477 58.69 -6.21 0.51
C TYR A 477 58.80 -7.74 0.56
N GLN A 478 57.77 -8.43 1.10
CA GLN A 478 57.73 -9.89 1.14
C GLN A 478 57.76 -10.51 -0.27
N ALA A 479 57.00 -9.92 -1.20
CA ALA A 479 56.97 -10.31 -2.60
C ALA A 479 58.36 -10.13 -3.25
N GLY A 480 59.06 -9.03 -2.94
CA GLY A 480 60.42 -8.78 -3.40
C GLY A 480 61.42 -9.85 -2.92
N ILE A 481 61.33 -10.28 -1.66
CA ILE A 481 62.15 -11.39 -1.14
C ILE A 481 61.84 -12.71 -1.87
N GLN A 482 60.57 -13.02 -2.09
CA GLN A 482 60.16 -14.24 -2.80
C GLN A 482 60.65 -14.24 -4.25
N LEU A 483 60.50 -13.11 -4.94
CA LEU A 483 60.96 -12.94 -6.31
C LEU A 483 62.48 -13.04 -6.42
N ALA A 484 63.22 -12.48 -5.45
CA ALA A 484 64.67 -12.61 -5.39
C ALA A 484 65.13 -14.07 -5.23
N ASN A 485 64.44 -14.85 -4.38
CA ASN A 485 64.72 -16.29 -4.23
C ASN A 485 64.35 -17.12 -5.48
N LEU A 486 63.35 -16.69 -6.25
CA LEU A 486 63.01 -17.31 -7.53
C LEU A 486 64.01 -16.92 -8.61
N ALA A 487 64.44 -15.66 -8.65
CA ALA A 487 65.38 -15.14 -9.63
C ALA A 487 66.79 -15.74 -9.50
N ASP A 488 67.20 -16.09 -8.28
CA ASP A 488 68.41 -16.91 -8.04
C ASP A 488 68.37 -18.27 -8.80
N LYS A 489 67.16 -18.74 -9.12
CA LYS A 489 66.89 -19.98 -9.86
C LYS A 489 66.38 -19.75 -11.30
N ALA A 490 66.10 -18.51 -11.69
CA ALA A 490 65.50 -18.17 -12.98
C ALA A 490 66.58 -17.88 -14.02
N ASP A 491 66.39 -18.41 -15.23
CA ASP A 491 67.29 -18.17 -16.37
C ASP A 491 66.68 -17.26 -17.45
N GLU A 492 65.45 -16.78 -17.24
CA GLU A 492 64.73 -15.87 -18.16
C GLU A 492 64.98 -14.39 -17.83
N PHE A 493 65.08 -13.57 -18.89
CA PHE A 493 65.54 -12.18 -18.82
C PHE A 493 64.53 -11.25 -18.11
N GLU A 494 63.23 -11.40 -18.42
CA GLU A 494 62.15 -10.58 -17.87
C GLU A 494 61.98 -10.78 -16.36
N GLU A 495 62.15 -12.01 -15.86
CA GLU A 495 62.03 -12.35 -14.43
C GLU A 495 63.16 -11.75 -13.59
N ILE A 496 64.38 -11.73 -14.14
CA ILE A 496 65.54 -11.11 -13.50
C ILE A 496 65.38 -9.58 -13.43
N GLN A 497 64.86 -8.92 -14.47
CA GLN A 497 64.60 -7.48 -14.44
C GLN A 497 63.57 -7.10 -13.37
N LEU A 498 62.47 -7.85 -13.27
CA LEU A 498 61.40 -7.58 -12.33
C LEU A 498 61.86 -7.80 -10.88
N ALA A 499 62.72 -8.80 -10.65
CA ALA A 499 63.38 -9.05 -9.37
C ALA A 499 64.30 -7.92 -8.93
N ILE A 500 65.09 -7.37 -9.85
CA ILE A 500 65.97 -6.21 -9.58
C ILE A 500 65.14 -4.99 -9.17
N GLN A 501 64.11 -4.64 -9.96
CA GLN A 501 63.25 -3.48 -9.64
C GLN A 501 62.57 -3.62 -8.27
N SER A 502 62.16 -4.83 -7.94
CA SER A 502 61.52 -5.15 -6.65
C SER A 502 62.47 -4.98 -5.46
N LEU A 503 63.69 -5.51 -5.58
CA LEU A 503 64.73 -5.37 -4.56
C LEU A 503 65.22 -3.91 -4.43
N GLU A 504 65.29 -3.16 -5.53
CA GLU A 504 65.65 -1.74 -5.50
C GLU A 504 64.60 -0.89 -4.78
N ARG A 505 63.31 -1.10 -5.07
CA ARG A 505 62.22 -0.46 -4.31
C ARG A 505 62.28 -0.83 -2.83
N ALA A 506 62.47 -2.12 -2.51
CA ALA A 506 62.61 -2.57 -1.12
C ALA A 506 63.80 -1.90 -0.41
N ARG A 507 64.92 -1.68 -1.11
CA ARG A 507 66.11 -0.99 -0.60
C ARG A 507 65.87 0.49 -0.33
N GLU A 508 65.17 1.17 -1.24
CA GLU A 508 64.80 2.58 -1.06
C GLU A 508 63.92 2.79 0.18
N PHE A 509 62.98 1.87 0.44
CA PHE A 509 62.05 2.02 1.56
C PHE A 509 62.60 1.62 2.94
N ALA A 510 63.43 0.58 3.01
CA ALA A 510 63.92 0.04 4.29
C ALA A 510 65.26 0.65 4.76
N ALA A 511 65.78 1.66 4.04
CA ALA A 511 67.16 2.16 4.21
C ALA A 511 68.23 1.06 4.16
N GLY A 512 67.93 -0.03 3.43
CA GLY A 512 68.76 -1.22 3.28
C GLY A 512 67.95 -2.52 3.25
N ILE A 513 68.32 -3.47 2.38
CA ILE A 513 67.67 -4.80 2.27
C ILE A 513 68.41 -5.92 3.02
N GLY A 514 69.44 -5.56 3.80
CA GLY A 514 70.32 -6.49 4.50
C GLY A 514 71.38 -7.12 3.58
N ASN A 515 72.54 -7.47 4.15
CA ASN A 515 73.75 -7.85 3.39
C ASN A 515 73.52 -9.00 2.38
N ARG A 516 72.69 -9.99 2.74
CA ARG A 516 72.38 -11.14 1.86
C ARG A 516 71.60 -10.72 0.61
N ASN A 517 70.63 -9.82 0.76
CA ASN A 517 69.81 -9.36 -0.37
C ASN A 517 70.52 -8.28 -1.19
N GLU A 518 71.40 -7.47 -0.58
CA GLU A 518 72.30 -6.57 -1.33
C GLU A 518 73.24 -7.34 -2.24
N GLN A 519 73.78 -8.46 -1.75
CA GLN A 519 74.62 -9.34 -2.56
C GLN A 519 73.81 -9.97 -3.71
N LEU A 520 72.62 -10.48 -3.41
CA LEU A 520 71.72 -11.04 -4.42
C LEU A 520 71.33 -10.01 -5.49
N LEU A 521 71.07 -8.75 -5.11
CA LEU A 521 70.79 -7.66 -6.06
C LEU A 521 71.98 -7.40 -6.99
N LYS A 522 73.23 -7.43 -6.47
CA LYS A 522 74.43 -7.34 -7.31
C LYS A 522 74.57 -8.54 -8.25
N ASP A 523 74.33 -9.74 -7.76
CA ASP A 523 74.47 -10.98 -8.52
C ASP A 523 73.44 -11.05 -9.66
N LEU A 524 72.19 -10.66 -9.41
CA LEU A 524 71.13 -10.57 -10.43
C LEU A 524 71.45 -9.51 -11.50
N LYS A 525 71.94 -8.33 -11.12
CA LYS A 525 72.40 -7.31 -12.09
C LYS A 525 73.52 -7.83 -12.98
N ALA A 526 74.49 -8.53 -12.41
CA ALA A 526 75.58 -9.14 -13.17
C ALA A 526 75.11 -10.31 -14.06
N LYS A 527 74.08 -11.06 -13.65
CA LYS A 527 73.45 -12.10 -14.47
C LYS A 527 72.70 -11.50 -15.66
N LEU A 528 71.96 -10.40 -15.44
CA LEU A 528 71.24 -9.68 -16.50
C LEU A 528 72.19 -9.17 -17.59
N SER A 529 73.31 -8.54 -17.21
CA SER A 529 74.31 -8.06 -18.17
C SER A 529 74.94 -9.19 -19.00
N ARG A 530 75.16 -10.38 -18.41
CA ARG A 530 75.69 -11.55 -19.12
C ARG A 530 74.69 -12.14 -20.13
N LEU A 531 73.41 -12.18 -19.78
CA LEU A 531 72.34 -12.65 -20.69
C LEU A 531 72.17 -11.71 -21.88
N ASP A 532 72.26 -10.40 -21.66
CA ASP A 532 72.17 -9.37 -22.71
C ASP A 532 73.32 -9.51 -23.72
N GLU A 533 74.55 -9.69 -23.23
CA GLU A 533 75.75 -9.92 -24.06
C GLU A 533 75.65 -11.23 -24.88
N HIS A 534 75.06 -12.28 -24.31
CA HIS A 534 74.85 -13.55 -25.00
C HIS A 534 73.84 -13.42 -26.17
N LYS A 535 72.70 -12.74 -25.95
CA LYS A 535 71.71 -12.47 -27.00
C LYS A 535 72.31 -11.64 -28.15
N ALA A 536 73.11 -10.62 -27.83
CA ALA A 536 73.81 -9.82 -28.82
C ALA A 536 74.76 -10.66 -29.69
N ARG A 537 75.52 -11.60 -29.08
CA ARG A 537 76.42 -12.52 -29.80
C ARG A 537 75.70 -13.47 -30.75
N ILE A 538 74.55 -14.01 -30.36
CA ILE A 538 73.74 -14.88 -31.25
C ILE A 538 73.28 -14.09 -32.48
N GLY A 539 72.80 -12.86 -32.28
CA GLY A 539 72.37 -11.99 -33.38
C GLY A 539 73.51 -11.60 -34.33
N ILE A 540 74.73 -11.44 -33.82
CA ILE A 540 75.92 -11.18 -34.65
C ILE A 540 76.31 -12.43 -35.47
N ASN A 541 76.30 -13.61 -34.85
CA ASN A 541 76.71 -14.85 -35.51
C ASN A 541 75.77 -15.23 -36.66
N SER A 542 74.44 -15.11 -36.48
CA SER A 542 73.48 -15.37 -37.55
C SER A 542 73.71 -14.49 -38.78
N ARG A 543 73.96 -13.18 -38.59
CA ARG A 543 74.27 -12.27 -39.71
C ARG A 543 75.62 -12.55 -40.37
N MET A 544 76.58 -13.09 -39.61
CA MET A 544 77.89 -13.50 -40.13
C MET A 544 77.81 -14.78 -40.95
N GLU A 545 76.93 -15.72 -40.62
CA GLU A 545 76.66 -16.93 -41.42
C GLU A 545 76.01 -16.59 -42.78
N ASP A 546 74.98 -15.74 -42.78
CA ASP A 546 74.35 -15.25 -44.02
C ASP A 546 75.38 -14.60 -44.97
N GLY A 547 76.34 -13.86 -44.41
CA GLY A 547 77.42 -13.23 -45.17
C GLY A 547 78.42 -14.23 -45.78
N ARG A 548 78.63 -15.40 -45.15
CA ARG A 548 79.55 -16.43 -45.64
C ARG A 548 78.97 -17.22 -46.82
N ASP A 549 77.67 -17.51 -46.79
CA ASP A 549 77.01 -18.26 -47.86
C ASP A 549 76.98 -17.49 -49.19
N ILE A 550 76.79 -16.16 -49.13
CA ILE A 550 76.85 -15.27 -50.30
C ILE A 550 78.26 -15.27 -50.92
N GLN A 551 79.30 -15.34 -50.09
CA GLN A 551 80.70 -15.35 -50.54
C GLN A 551 81.11 -16.69 -51.18
N ALA A 552 80.52 -17.80 -50.72
CA ALA A 552 80.76 -19.13 -51.27
C ALA A 552 80.17 -19.28 -52.69
N LEU A 553 78.96 -18.76 -52.94
CA LEU A 553 78.30 -18.84 -54.24
C LEU A 553 79.08 -18.12 -55.36
N ALA A 554 79.72 -17.00 -55.03
CA ALA A 554 80.45 -16.14 -55.97
C ALA A 554 81.80 -16.73 -56.46
N ARG A 555 82.33 -17.77 -55.80
CA ARG A 555 83.66 -18.36 -56.10
C ARG A 555 83.61 -19.67 -56.89
N SER A 556 82.43 -20.08 -57.35
CA SER A 556 82.23 -21.33 -58.10
C SER A 556 82.76 -21.20 -59.55
N PRO A 557 83.56 -22.16 -60.07
CA PRO A 557 84.09 -22.11 -61.43
C PRO A 557 82.96 -22.20 -62.50
N ARG A 558 83.14 -21.54 -63.65
CA ARG A 558 82.14 -21.43 -64.75
C ARG A 558 82.61 -22.16 -66.01
N LEU A 559 81.65 -22.62 -66.81
CA LEU A 559 81.89 -23.28 -68.09
C LEU A 559 82.39 -22.26 -69.14
N GLU A 560 83.54 -22.52 -69.77
CA GLU A 560 84.16 -21.63 -70.76
C GLU A 560 84.58 -22.38 -72.03
N ILE A 561 84.58 -21.68 -73.16
CA ILE A 561 85.02 -22.20 -74.46
C ILE A 561 86.53 -22.49 -74.40
N GLY A 562 86.95 -23.64 -74.94
CA GLY A 562 88.32 -24.15 -74.92
C GLY A 562 88.59 -25.16 -73.81
N MET A 563 87.62 -25.43 -72.93
CA MET A 563 87.76 -26.49 -71.91
C MET A 563 87.83 -27.87 -72.56
N THR A 564 88.67 -28.74 -72.00
CA THR A 564 88.78 -30.14 -72.42
C THR A 564 87.60 -30.96 -71.89
N VAL A 565 87.31 -32.07 -72.57
CA VAL A 565 86.28 -33.02 -72.15
C VAL A 565 86.35 -33.41 -70.65
N PRO A 566 87.52 -33.78 -70.08
CA PRO A 566 87.60 -34.14 -68.65
C PRO A 566 87.30 -32.97 -67.70
N GLN A 567 87.70 -31.75 -68.06
CA GLN A 567 87.44 -30.56 -67.22
C GLN A 567 85.95 -30.25 -67.12
N ILE A 568 85.19 -30.53 -68.19
CA ILE A 568 83.75 -30.32 -68.20
C ILE A 568 83.03 -31.45 -67.46
N GLN A 569 83.49 -32.70 -67.56
CA GLN A 569 82.96 -33.82 -66.76
C GLN A 569 83.18 -33.59 -65.27
N GLU A 570 84.29 -32.99 -64.86
CA GLU A 570 84.52 -32.63 -63.45
C GLU A 570 83.60 -31.48 -62.98
N LEU A 571 83.26 -30.55 -63.87
CA LEU A 571 82.40 -29.40 -63.57
C LEU A 571 80.90 -29.72 -63.58
N LEU A 572 80.43 -30.49 -64.56
CA LEU A 572 79.00 -30.74 -64.85
C LEU A 572 78.59 -32.22 -64.76
N GLY A 573 79.53 -33.14 -64.61
CA GLY A 573 79.29 -34.57 -64.69
C GLY A 573 79.20 -35.09 -66.13
N GLU A 574 78.89 -36.38 -66.29
CA GLU A 574 78.67 -37.01 -67.60
C GLU A 574 77.44 -36.41 -68.31
N PRO A 575 77.47 -36.27 -69.65
CA PRO A 575 76.33 -35.76 -70.40
C PRO A 575 75.19 -36.78 -70.40
N HIS A 576 73.98 -36.28 -70.57
CA HIS A 576 72.81 -37.15 -70.68
C HIS A 576 72.80 -37.88 -72.03
N GLU A 577 73.22 -37.21 -73.10
CA GLU A 577 73.40 -37.82 -74.42
C GLU A 577 74.71 -37.37 -75.10
N LYS A 578 75.28 -38.27 -75.91
CA LYS A 578 76.50 -38.04 -76.67
C LYS A 578 76.34 -38.52 -78.11
N VAL A 579 76.56 -37.62 -79.06
CA VAL A 579 76.47 -37.88 -80.50
C VAL A 579 77.87 -37.77 -81.12
N LEU A 580 78.29 -38.80 -81.87
CA LEU A 580 79.59 -38.88 -82.56
C LEU A 580 79.38 -38.91 -84.07
N ARG A 581 80.27 -38.26 -84.83
CA ARG A 581 80.27 -38.29 -86.30
C ARG A 581 81.51 -39.02 -86.80
N GLU A 582 81.36 -40.21 -87.38
CA GLU A 582 82.46 -40.96 -88.02
C GLU A 582 82.51 -40.65 -89.52
N ASN A 583 83.54 -39.93 -89.98
CA ASN A 583 83.82 -39.74 -91.41
C ASN A 583 85.33 -39.82 -91.68
N GLY A 584 85.82 -41.02 -92.03
CA GLY A 584 86.95 -41.31 -92.93
C GLY A 584 88.35 -40.67 -92.79
N ILE A 585 88.54 -39.56 -92.07
CA ILE A 585 89.82 -38.85 -91.90
C ILE A 585 89.82 -38.20 -90.50
N ASP A 586 90.73 -38.66 -89.65
CA ASP A 586 91.15 -38.25 -88.29
C ASP A 586 90.69 -36.89 -87.69
N SER A 587 89.38 -36.62 -87.60
CA SER A 587 88.80 -35.58 -86.72
C SER A 587 87.56 -36.10 -85.96
N SER A 588 87.57 -36.01 -84.63
CA SER A 588 86.49 -36.51 -83.77
C SER A 588 85.61 -35.37 -83.24
N GLU A 589 84.61 -34.97 -84.03
CA GLU A 589 83.57 -34.04 -83.57
C GLU A 589 82.56 -34.78 -82.68
N GLN A 590 82.21 -34.17 -81.55
CA GLN A 590 81.26 -34.73 -80.58
C GLN A 590 80.26 -33.66 -80.12
N LEU A 591 78.98 -34.02 -79.99
CA LEU A 591 77.97 -33.16 -79.38
C LEU A 591 77.49 -33.82 -78.09
N TRP A 592 77.51 -33.07 -77.00
CA TRP A 592 77.07 -33.52 -75.68
C TRP A 592 75.86 -32.71 -75.25
N ILE A 593 74.83 -33.38 -74.73
CA ILE A 593 73.57 -32.74 -74.35
C ILE A 593 73.31 -32.98 -72.87
N TYR A 594 73.02 -31.91 -72.14
CA TYR A 594 72.59 -31.93 -70.74
C TYR A 594 71.15 -31.40 -70.65
N TYR A 595 70.27 -32.16 -70.00
CA TYR A 595 68.92 -31.69 -69.69
C TYR A 595 68.97 -30.83 -68.42
N ILE A 596 68.60 -29.55 -68.54
CA ILE A 596 68.49 -28.61 -67.42
C ILE A 596 67.01 -28.24 -67.23
N LYS A 597 66.69 -27.60 -66.10
CA LYS A 597 65.29 -27.47 -65.62
C LYS A 597 64.34 -26.82 -66.64
N ASP A 598 64.84 -25.94 -67.51
CA ASP A 598 64.05 -25.15 -68.47
C ASP A 598 64.52 -25.29 -69.95
N GLY A 599 65.31 -26.33 -70.28
CA GLY A 599 65.83 -26.50 -71.65
C GLY A 599 66.92 -27.55 -71.79
N THR A 600 67.65 -27.52 -72.90
CA THR A 600 68.83 -28.36 -73.15
C THR A 600 70.07 -27.52 -73.31
N LEU A 601 71.10 -27.82 -72.52
CA LEU A 601 72.45 -27.28 -72.71
C LEU A 601 73.24 -28.22 -73.62
N GLN A 602 73.60 -27.73 -74.79
CA GLN A 602 74.31 -28.47 -75.82
C GLN A 602 75.74 -27.95 -75.94
N LEU A 603 76.69 -28.86 -75.81
CA LEU A 603 78.13 -28.60 -75.79
C LEU A 603 78.78 -29.31 -76.98
N SER A 604 79.32 -28.54 -77.91
CA SER A 604 79.98 -29.08 -79.11
C SER A 604 81.48 -29.09 -78.95
N PHE A 605 82.08 -30.23 -79.29
CA PHE A 605 83.49 -30.50 -79.20
C PHE A 605 84.08 -30.77 -80.57
N GLN A 606 85.26 -30.22 -80.80
CA GLN A 606 86.10 -30.50 -81.94
C GLN A 606 87.51 -30.76 -81.40
N ASP A 607 88.13 -31.86 -81.81
CA ASP A 607 89.43 -32.32 -81.29
C ASP A 607 89.48 -32.35 -79.74
N TYR A 608 88.39 -32.81 -79.13
CA TYR A 608 88.19 -32.93 -77.67
C TYR A 608 88.20 -31.62 -76.86
N LEU A 609 88.13 -30.48 -77.53
CA LEU A 609 87.98 -29.16 -76.91
C LEU A 609 86.58 -28.60 -77.17
N LEU A 610 85.97 -28.04 -76.12
CA LEU A 610 84.68 -27.37 -76.23
C LEU A 610 84.85 -26.12 -77.08
N PHE A 611 84.17 -26.05 -78.22
CA PHE A 611 84.24 -24.85 -79.07
C PHE A 611 82.90 -24.10 -79.11
N LYS A 612 81.80 -24.74 -78.69
CA LYS A 612 80.47 -24.13 -78.72
C LYS A 612 79.62 -24.54 -77.53
N ILE A 613 78.89 -23.57 -76.99
CA ILE A 613 77.92 -23.72 -75.89
C ILE A 613 76.60 -23.14 -76.39
N GLU A 614 75.53 -23.93 -76.39
CA GLU A 614 74.19 -23.49 -76.76
C GLU A 614 73.18 -23.93 -75.71
N GLU A 615 72.32 -23.02 -75.27
CA GLU A 615 71.21 -23.31 -74.36
C GLU A 615 69.91 -23.10 -75.15
N ILE A 616 69.11 -24.16 -75.28
CA ILE A 616 67.90 -24.22 -76.12
C ILE A 616 66.68 -24.48 -75.26
#